data_AF-A0A1H7N6U7-F1
#
_entry.id   AF-A0A1H7N6U7-F1
#
_cell.length_a   1.000
_cell.length_b   1.000
_cell.length_c   1.000
_cell.angle_alpha   90.00
_cell.angle_beta   90.00
_cell.angle_gamma   90.00
#
_symmetry.space_group_name_H-M   'P 1'
#
loop_
_entity.id
_entity.type
_entity.pdbx_description
1 polymer ?
#
loop_
_entity_poly.entity_id
_entity_poly.type
_entity_poly.pdbx_seq_one_letter_code
_entity_poly.pdbx_strand_id
1 'polypeptide(L)'
;MLTDIGIIPTELVERVEVLTGGGSAVYGSDAVAGVVNFILKKDFEGTAIRAQAGGTDAGGASSRSMTITHGLNFDDGRGNFSMSVDYFDQSALYYKDRPGSANTKRYIPNPEDTGPNDGIPDQIIATDLTYPSFGANENVYGIWNGAAGGADWFQINNGESSLRTPAANTQDGWLATDGSGFDPLAWGMARNPYDRTNAYARFGYAFDEMSVAVDVMYSKTRSEDEIDPPFVWDTWQHVDTLAANGIAIPSSVQDNLDAYGDSWLLIPYTFDEAGGRGHKNEREYFSTSLTLEGDLNDNWMWDVYLTTGFTKAELKRENGLRNDRFNSGNFTLIGPCAEQGNCPSFSPFEPRLHKKLLTTLWRTTPPPLMLRVTALPLTFLVTSMNYLPVACK
;
A
#
# COMPACT_ATOMS: atom_id res chain seq x y z
N MET A 1 18.38 3.38 -2.29
CA MET A 1 18.80 2.24 -1.44
C MET A 1 18.06 2.39 -0.12
N LEU A 2 17.05 1.54 0.12
CA LEU A 2 16.50 1.31 1.46
C LEU A 2 16.91 -0.12 1.81
N THR A 3 18.07 -0.25 2.46
CA THR A 3 18.47 -1.46 3.17
C THR A 3 17.57 -1.55 4.40
N ASP A 4 16.78 -2.61 4.50
CA ASP A 4 15.93 -2.84 5.67
C ASP A 4 16.85 -3.17 6.86
N ILE A 5 16.98 -2.23 7.80
CA ILE A 5 17.79 -2.41 9.02
C ILE A 5 17.30 -3.61 9.82
N GLY A 6 16.02 -3.96 9.72
CA GLY A 6 15.43 -5.09 10.43
C GLY A 6 15.95 -6.46 9.99
N ILE A 7 16.79 -6.55 8.94
CA ILE A 7 17.50 -7.78 8.57
C ILE A 7 18.55 -8.18 9.60
N ILE A 8 19.15 -7.21 10.29
CA ILE A 8 20.19 -7.47 11.29
C ILE A 8 19.54 -8.00 12.57
N PRO A 9 19.85 -9.24 13.00
CA PRO A 9 19.24 -9.82 14.19
C PRO A 9 19.70 -9.11 15.46
N THR A 10 18.77 -8.63 16.27
CA THR A 10 19.11 -7.90 17.50
C THR A 10 19.91 -8.73 18.50
N GLU A 11 19.71 -10.05 18.52
CA GLU A 11 20.40 -11.03 19.36
C GLU A 11 21.91 -11.10 19.05
N LEU A 12 22.25 -10.86 17.78
CA LEU A 12 23.63 -10.85 17.28
C LEU A 12 24.28 -9.48 17.38
N VAL A 13 23.53 -8.41 17.69
CA VAL A 13 24.13 -7.08 17.89
C VAL A 13 24.91 -7.08 19.22
N GLU A 14 26.18 -6.72 19.14
CA GLU A 14 27.04 -6.46 20.30
C GLU A 14 26.89 -5.01 20.75
N ARG A 15 27.01 -4.06 19.81
CA ARG A 15 26.84 -2.63 20.07
C ARG A 15 26.46 -1.87 18.79
N VAL A 16 25.97 -0.65 18.98
CA VAL A 16 25.66 0.29 17.90
C VAL A 16 26.50 1.54 18.09
N GLU A 17 27.23 1.93 17.06
CA GLU A 17 28.03 3.15 17.02
C GLU A 17 27.33 4.18 16.13
N VAL A 18 27.23 5.42 16.62
CA VAL A 18 26.58 6.52 15.89
C VAL A 18 27.58 7.65 15.72
N LEU A 19 27.88 7.98 14.47
CA LEU A 19 28.73 9.09 14.08
C LEU A 19 27.86 10.20 13.50
N THR A 20 27.73 11.31 14.21
CA THR A 20 26.92 12.46 13.76
C THR A 20 27.75 13.46 12.97
N GLY A 21 27.32 13.76 11.73
CA GLY A 21 27.97 14.72 10.84
C GLY A 21 29.16 14.16 10.05
N GLY A 22 29.30 14.62 8.79
CA GLY A 22 30.56 14.57 8.03
C GLY A 22 31.24 13.21 7.84
N GLY A 23 30.50 12.10 7.93
CA GLY A 23 31.05 10.74 7.75
C GLY A 23 31.51 10.44 6.32
N SER A 24 31.28 11.37 5.39
CA SER A 24 31.53 11.17 3.96
C SER A 24 32.97 10.91 3.58
N ALA A 25 33.93 11.35 4.40
CA ALA A 25 35.36 11.11 4.16
C ALA A 25 35.76 9.63 4.35
N VAL A 26 35.04 8.88 5.19
CA VAL A 26 35.33 7.47 5.51
C VAL A 26 34.29 6.53 4.89
N TYR A 27 33.01 6.93 4.90
CA TYR A 27 31.88 6.07 4.51
C TYR A 27 31.24 6.45 3.16
N GLY A 28 31.78 7.44 2.45
CA GLY A 28 31.34 7.83 1.11
C GLY A 28 30.28 8.94 1.06
N SER A 29 29.97 9.43 -0.14
CA SER A 29 29.19 10.65 -0.39
C SER A 29 27.79 10.68 0.26
N ASP A 30 27.23 9.52 0.60
CA ASP A 30 25.87 9.41 1.15
C ASP A 30 25.83 9.62 2.68
N ALA A 31 26.98 9.68 3.35
CA ALA A 31 27.11 9.86 4.80
C ALA A 31 27.12 11.34 5.26
N VAL A 32 26.30 12.19 4.63
CA VAL A 32 26.29 13.66 4.90
C VAL A 32 25.75 13.98 6.31
N ALA A 33 24.67 13.31 6.71
CA ALA A 33 24.02 13.53 8.01
C ALA A 33 24.69 12.74 9.16
N GLY A 34 25.33 11.61 8.85
CA GLY A 34 25.95 10.72 9.83
C GLY A 34 25.90 9.26 9.40
N VAL A 35 26.43 8.39 10.25
CA VAL A 35 26.54 6.94 10.02
C VAL A 35 26.12 6.19 11.27
N VAL A 36 25.35 5.12 11.09
CA VAL A 36 25.04 4.13 12.14
C VAL A 36 25.75 2.84 11.76
N ASN A 37 26.64 2.37 12.63
CA ASN A 37 27.39 1.14 12.43
C ASN A 37 26.94 0.08 13.46
N PHE A 38 26.53 -1.08 12.97
CA PHE A 38 26.10 -2.20 13.79
C PHE A 38 27.26 -3.18 13.94
N ILE A 39 27.76 -3.34 15.16
CA ILE A 39 28.80 -4.32 15.45
C ILE A 39 28.12 -5.60 15.90
N LEU A 40 28.41 -6.70 15.20
CA LEU A 40 27.85 -8.02 15.49
C LEU A 40 28.81 -8.85 16.32
N LYS A 41 28.25 -9.66 17.22
CA LYS A 41 28.99 -10.64 18.02
C LYS A 41 29.71 -11.62 17.11
N LYS A 42 30.98 -11.89 17.43
CA LYS A 42 31.82 -12.84 16.67
C LYS A 42 31.77 -14.26 17.24
N ASP A 43 31.21 -14.45 18.43
CA ASP A 43 31.30 -15.65 19.25
C ASP A 43 29.94 -16.06 19.86
N PHE A 44 28.83 -15.67 19.22
CA PHE A 44 27.49 -15.99 19.73
C PHE A 44 27.30 -17.49 19.88
N GLU A 45 26.93 -17.92 21.09
CA GLU A 45 26.76 -19.32 21.45
C GLU A 45 25.39 -19.57 22.08
N GLY A 46 24.79 -20.69 21.72
CA GLY A 46 23.51 -21.15 22.25
C GLY A 46 22.33 -20.78 21.36
N THR A 47 21.12 -20.85 21.93
CA THR A 47 19.87 -20.57 21.22
C THR A 47 19.11 -19.49 21.94
N ALA A 48 18.71 -18.44 21.22
CA ALA A 48 17.78 -17.43 21.67
C ALA A 48 16.50 -17.52 20.85
N ILE A 49 15.36 -17.47 21.55
CA ILE A 49 14.04 -17.43 20.92
C ILE A 49 13.31 -16.22 21.49
N ARG A 50 12.84 -15.34 20.61
CA ARG A 50 11.99 -14.20 20.95
C ARG A 50 10.65 -14.38 20.25
N ALA A 51 9.57 -14.25 20.99
CA ALA A 51 8.24 -14.20 20.41
C ALA A 51 7.49 -13.01 21.00
N GLN A 52 6.75 -12.29 20.15
CA GLN A 52 5.90 -11.18 20.56
C GLN A 52 4.55 -11.30 19.87
N ALA A 53 3.50 -10.92 20.58
CA ALA A 53 2.17 -10.77 20.03
C ALA A 53 1.53 -9.54 20.66
N GLY A 54 0.81 -8.77 19.86
CA GLY A 54 0.20 -7.52 20.27
C GLY A 54 -1.10 -7.28 19.53
N GLY A 55 -1.98 -6.52 20.17
CA GLY A 55 -3.25 -6.06 19.62
C GLY A 55 -3.44 -4.59 19.95
N THR A 56 -4.47 -4.02 19.37
CA THR A 56 -4.94 -2.67 19.74
C THR A 56 -6.06 -2.79 20.75
N ASP A 57 -6.14 -1.88 21.72
CA ASP A 57 -7.17 -1.91 22.77
C ASP A 57 -8.59 -1.82 22.20
N ALA A 58 -8.76 -1.07 21.12
CA ALA A 58 -10.02 -0.92 20.39
C ALA A 58 -10.31 -2.08 19.41
N GLY A 59 -9.46 -3.12 19.36
CA GLY A 59 -9.58 -4.22 18.41
C GLY A 59 -9.31 -3.83 16.95
N GLY A 60 -9.58 -4.74 16.01
CA GLY A 60 -9.45 -4.47 14.57
C GLY A 60 -8.02 -4.52 14.02
N ALA A 61 -7.00 -4.68 14.87
CA ALA A 61 -5.64 -4.91 14.39
C ALA A 61 -4.77 -5.68 15.40
N SER A 62 -3.89 -6.53 14.88
CA SER A 62 -2.92 -7.34 15.63
C SER A 62 -1.55 -7.37 14.94
N SER A 63 -0.52 -7.72 15.70
CA SER A 63 0.82 -8.00 15.19
C SER A 63 1.44 -9.17 15.95
N ARG A 64 2.28 -9.94 15.28
CA ARG A 64 3.06 -11.03 15.89
C ARG A 64 4.44 -11.07 15.28
N SER A 65 5.41 -11.50 16.07
CA SER A 65 6.75 -11.79 15.59
C SER A 65 7.37 -12.97 16.30
N MET A 66 8.26 -13.65 15.60
CA MET A 66 9.09 -14.71 16.14
C MET A 66 10.48 -14.62 15.54
N THR A 67 11.48 -14.59 16.40
CA THR A 67 12.89 -14.61 16.01
C THR A 67 13.56 -15.80 16.69
N ILE A 68 14.28 -16.60 15.91
CA ILE A 68 15.10 -17.70 16.40
C ILE A 68 16.53 -17.42 15.97
N THR A 69 17.42 -17.36 16.94
CA THR A 69 18.86 -17.18 16.72
C THR A 69 19.58 -18.36 17.35
N HIS A 70 20.52 -18.95 16.61
CA HIS A 70 21.36 -20.04 17.10
C HIS A 70 22.80 -19.77 16.71
N GLY A 71 23.73 -20.09 17.58
CA GLY A 71 25.14 -20.11 17.22
C GLY A 71 25.94 -21.10 18.03
N LEU A 72 27.09 -21.45 17.50
CA LEU A 72 28.00 -22.42 18.07
C LEU A 72 29.43 -21.97 17.82
N ASN A 73 30.24 -22.09 18.87
CA ASN A 73 31.68 -21.95 18.80
C ASN A 73 32.29 -23.34 18.58
N PHE A 74 33.32 -23.43 17.77
CA PHE A 74 34.02 -24.69 17.47
C PHE A 74 35.52 -24.45 17.33
N ASP A 75 36.28 -25.54 17.31
CA ASP A 75 37.75 -25.51 17.21
C ASP A 75 38.39 -24.60 18.28
N ASP A 76 38.06 -24.89 19.55
CA ASP A 76 38.54 -24.17 20.73
C ASP A 76 38.31 -22.64 20.68
N GLY A 77 37.22 -22.21 20.03
CA GLY A 77 36.82 -20.80 19.91
C GLY A 77 37.39 -20.08 18.70
N ARG A 78 38.14 -20.78 17.82
CA ARG A 78 38.63 -20.22 16.55
C ARG A 78 37.52 -20.04 15.53
N GLY A 79 36.48 -20.86 15.59
CA GLY A 79 35.36 -20.82 14.67
C GLY A 79 34.05 -20.43 15.35
N ASN A 80 33.24 -19.63 14.66
CA ASN A 80 31.87 -19.35 15.03
C ASN A 80 30.95 -19.51 13.82
N PHE A 81 29.83 -20.17 14.03
CA PHE A 81 28.70 -20.10 13.12
C PHE A 81 27.50 -19.57 13.88
N SER A 82 26.84 -18.54 13.34
CA SER A 82 25.60 -18.01 13.87
C SER A 82 24.57 -17.83 12.76
N MET A 83 23.31 -18.11 13.07
CA MET A 83 22.19 -17.91 12.17
C MET A 83 21.01 -17.32 12.92
N SER A 84 20.19 -16.55 12.22
CA SER A 84 18.95 -16.03 12.74
C SER A 84 17.87 -16.01 11.67
N VAL A 85 16.65 -16.36 12.06
CA VAL A 85 15.45 -16.22 11.24
C VAL A 85 14.44 -15.39 12.01
N ASP A 86 13.90 -14.36 11.37
CA ASP A 86 12.88 -13.47 11.90
C ASP A 86 11.64 -13.55 11.01
N TYR A 87 10.48 -13.69 11.63
CA TYR A 87 9.18 -13.54 10.97
C TYR A 87 8.38 -12.48 11.73
N PHE A 88 7.87 -11.50 10.99
CA PHE A 88 6.98 -10.45 11.49
C PHE A 88 5.73 -10.42 10.62
N ASP A 89 4.57 -10.26 11.25
CA ASP A 89 3.27 -10.18 10.59
C ASP A 89 2.39 -9.17 11.32
N GLN A 90 1.84 -8.21 10.59
CA GLN A 90 0.84 -7.28 11.10
C GLN A 90 -0.40 -7.30 10.22
N SER A 91 -1.57 -7.32 10.86
CA SER A 91 -2.84 -7.18 10.15
C SER A 91 -3.09 -5.73 9.75
N ALA A 92 -3.94 -5.57 8.75
CA ALA A 92 -4.57 -4.30 8.41
C ALA A 92 -5.26 -3.69 9.64
N LEU A 93 -5.36 -2.36 9.65
CA LEU A 93 -6.28 -1.60 10.48
C LEU A 93 -7.10 -0.68 9.59
N TYR A 94 -8.41 -0.87 9.50
CA TYR A 94 -9.27 -0.01 8.70
C TYR A 94 -9.72 1.23 9.50
N TYR A 95 -9.95 2.34 8.80
CA TYR A 95 -10.51 3.54 9.43
C TYR A 95 -11.90 3.28 10.04
N LYS A 96 -12.72 2.42 9.40
CA LYS A 96 -14.04 2.01 9.93
C LYS A 96 -13.97 1.26 11.26
N ASP A 97 -12.83 0.66 11.59
CA ASP A 97 -12.64 -0.06 12.86
C ASP A 97 -12.30 0.91 14.01
N ARG A 98 -12.28 2.23 13.74
CA ARG A 98 -11.99 3.27 14.72
C ARG A 98 -13.14 4.28 14.76
N PRO A 99 -13.86 4.38 15.90
CA PRO A 99 -14.93 5.35 16.04
C PRO A 99 -14.48 6.78 15.69
N GLY A 100 -15.22 7.44 14.80
CA GLY A 100 -14.91 8.79 14.35
C GLY A 100 -13.70 8.93 13.41
N SER A 101 -13.07 7.83 12.97
CA SER A 101 -11.98 7.86 11.99
C SER A 101 -12.44 7.59 10.55
N ALA A 102 -13.51 6.80 10.37
CA ALA A 102 -14.31 6.78 9.14
C ALA A 102 -15.43 7.82 9.21
N ASN A 103 -15.03 9.07 9.42
CA ASN A 103 -15.89 10.23 9.45
C ASN A 103 -15.12 11.31 8.69
N THR A 104 -15.46 11.48 7.40
CA THR A 104 -14.84 12.51 6.57
C THR A 104 -15.11 13.88 7.18
N LYS A 105 -14.04 14.58 7.54
CA LYS A 105 -14.09 15.95 8.06
C LYS A 105 -13.54 16.92 7.03
N ARG A 106 -14.25 18.02 6.81
CA ARG A 106 -13.82 19.05 5.87
C ARG A 106 -14.28 20.43 6.29
N TYR A 107 -13.51 21.42 5.91
CA TYR A 107 -14.00 22.80 5.88
C TYR A 107 -15.03 22.93 4.75
N ILE A 108 -16.23 23.34 5.12
CA ILE A 108 -17.30 23.70 4.19
C ILE A 108 -17.68 25.17 4.39
N PRO A 109 -18.24 25.84 3.36
CA PRO A 109 -18.88 27.13 3.54
C PRO A 109 -19.87 27.08 4.71
N ASN A 110 -19.84 28.08 5.56
CA ASN A 110 -20.77 28.16 6.68
C ASN A 110 -22.15 28.55 6.14
N PRO A 111 -23.20 27.71 6.28
CA PRO A 111 -24.53 28.06 5.79
C PRO A 111 -25.14 29.26 6.52
N GLU A 112 -24.64 29.60 7.70
CA GLU A 112 -25.04 30.77 8.47
C GLU A 112 -24.29 32.04 8.07
N ASP A 113 -23.24 31.96 7.25
CA ASP A 113 -22.50 33.15 6.78
C ASP A 113 -23.39 33.99 5.86
N THR A 114 -23.57 35.25 6.25
CA THR A 114 -24.43 36.21 5.54
C THR A 114 -23.63 37.28 4.80
N GLY A 115 -22.29 37.26 4.91
CA GLY A 115 -21.39 38.12 4.17
C GLY A 115 -20.24 38.68 5.00
N PRO A 116 -19.37 39.49 4.36
CA PRO A 116 -18.13 39.92 4.98
C PRO A 116 -18.37 40.81 6.21
N ASN A 117 -17.70 40.47 7.32
CA ASN A 117 -17.72 41.18 8.61
C ASN A 117 -19.04 41.06 9.41
N ASP A 118 -19.84 40.02 9.19
CA ASP A 118 -21.01 39.71 10.03
C ASP A 118 -20.64 39.05 11.38
N GLY A 119 -19.35 38.71 11.56
CA GLY A 119 -18.84 38.04 12.76
C GLY A 119 -19.06 36.53 12.76
N ILE A 120 -19.61 35.99 11.67
CA ILE A 120 -19.80 34.57 11.42
C ILE A 120 -18.59 34.09 10.61
N PRO A 121 -17.95 32.96 10.99
CA PRO A 121 -16.85 32.43 10.19
C PRO A 121 -17.32 31.99 8.80
N ASP A 122 -16.59 32.36 7.75
CA ASP A 122 -16.87 31.96 6.36
C ASP A 122 -16.89 30.42 6.18
N GLN A 123 -16.14 29.69 7.01
CA GLN A 123 -16.02 28.24 6.96
C GLN A 123 -16.21 27.59 8.32
N ILE A 124 -16.85 26.42 8.32
CA ILE A 124 -16.98 25.55 9.49
C ILE A 124 -16.38 24.17 9.18
N ILE A 125 -15.98 23.47 10.23
CA ILE A 125 -15.59 22.06 10.12
C ILE A 125 -16.88 21.23 10.20
N ALA A 126 -17.27 20.63 9.08
CA ALA A 126 -18.33 19.64 9.07
C ALA A 126 -17.76 18.23 9.25
N THR A 127 -18.57 17.37 9.85
CA THR A 127 -18.29 15.95 10.09
C THR A 127 -19.39 15.10 9.47
N ASP A 128 -19.13 13.81 9.33
CA ASP A 128 -20.05 12.81 8.78
C ASP A 128 -20.44 13.11 7.33
N LEU A 129 -19.49 13.74 6.61
CA LEU A 129 -19.62 14.07 5.21
C LEU A 129 -19.49 12.80 4.37
N THR A 130 -20.35 12.67 3.37
CA THR A 130 -20.42 11.47 2.55
C THR A 130 -20.62 11.81 1.07
N TYR A 131 -20.43 10.83 0.19
CA TYR A 131 -20.53 11.00 -1.26
C TYR A 131 -21.86 10.42 -1.76
N PRO A 132 -22.81 11.27 -2.21
CA PRO A 132 -24.10 10.83 -2.72
C PRO A 132 -23.97 10.24 -4.14
N SER A 133 -22.86 10.49 -4.83
CA SER A 133 -22.51 9.82 -6.09
C SER A 133 -21.81 8.49 -5.91
N PHE A 134 -21.53 8.06 -4.69
CA PHE A 134 -20.89 6.77 -4.44
C PHE A 134 -21.91 5.81 -3.86
N GLY A 135 -22.09 4.66 -4.51
CA GLY A 135 -23.02 3.62 -4.06
C GLY A 135 -22.24 2.35 -3.76
N ALA A 136 -21.74 2.13 -2.54
CA ALA A 136 -20.95 0.92 -2.31
C ALA A 136 -21.78 -0.37 -2.36
N ASN A 137 -23.06 -0.34 -1.99
CA ASN A 137 -23.92 -1.54 -1.94
C ASN A 137 -25.21 -1.40 -2.77
N GLU A 138 -25.45 -0.22 -3.36
CA GLU A 138 -26.70 0.13 -4.02
C GLU A 138 -26.41 0.87 -5.32
N ASN A 139 -27.28 0.72 -6.32
CA ASN A 139 -27.20 1.53 -7.52
C ASN A 139 -27.81 2.90 -7.24
N VAL A 140 -27.12 3.93 -7.70
CA VAL A 140 -27.47 5.32 -7.42
C VAL A 140 -27.47 6.08 -8.73
N TYR A 141 -28.35 7.06 -8.85
CA TYR A 141 -28.35 8.02 -9.94
C TYR A 141 -28.84 9.38 -9.45
N GLY A 142 -28.49 10.44 -10.16
CA GLY A 142 -28.93 11.80 -9.88
C GLY A 142 -29.83 12.34 -10.99
N ILE A 143 -30.78 13.19 -10.62
CA ILE A 143 -31.55 14.04 -11.53
C ILE A 143 -31.30 15.49 -11.14
N TRP A 144 -31.07 16.37 -12.11
CA TRP A 144 -30.83 17.79 -11.82
C TRP A 144 -32.11 18.45 -11.28
N ASN A 145 -32.04 19.00 -10.07
CA ASN A 145 -33.09 19.82 -9.51
C ASN A 145 -32.75 21.30 -9.73
N GLY A 146 -33.36 21.87 -10.78
CA GLY A 146 -33.17 23.28 -11.12
C GLY A 146 -33.59 24.26 -10.03
N ALA A 147 -34.52 23.90 -9.14
CA ALA A 147 -34.94 24.75 -8.03
C ALA A 147 -33.94 24.76 -6.87
N ALA A 148 -33.26 23.63 -6.64
CA ALA A 148 -32.24 23.49 -5.60
C ALA A 148 -30.82 23.82 -6.09
N GLY A 149 -30.59 23.92 -7.40
CA GLY A 149 -29.27 24.20 -7.98
C GLY A 149 -28.27 23.05 -7.84
N GLY A 150 -28.77 21.80 -7.73
CA GLY A 150 -27.97 20.60 -7.54
C GLY A 150 -28.72 19.33 -7.95
N ALA A 151 -28.08 18.16 -7.87
CA ALA A 151 -28.72 16.90 -8.18
C ALA A 151 -29.43 16.30 -6.96
N ASP A 152 -30.69 15.87 -7.15
CA ASP A 152 -31.36 14.96 -6.22
C ASP A 152 -30.88 13.54 -6.52
N TRP A 153 -30.31 12.88 -5.50
CA TRP A 153 -29.71 11.56 -5.65
C TRP A 153 -30.67 10.47 -5.17
N PHE A 154 -30.97 9.55 -6.06
CA PHE A 154 -31.87 8.43 -5.85
C PHE A 154 -31.09 7.13 -5.75
N GLN A 155 -31.54 6.25 -4.86
CA GLN A 155 -31.07 4.87 -4.78
C GLN A 155 -32.11 3.93 -5.38
N ILE A 156 -31.65 2.83 -5.98
CA ILE A 156 -32.49 1.77 -6.53
C ILE A 156 -32.32 0.52 -5.67
N ASN A 157 -33.41 0.08 -5.06
CA ASN A 157 -33.46 -1.08 -4.20
C ASN A 157 -34.55 -2.04 -4.70
N ASN A 158 -34.15 -3.25 -5.12
CA ASN A 158 -35.05 -4.26 -5.68
C ASN A 158 -35.93 -3.75 -6.84
N GLY A 159 -35.40 -2.86 -7.68
CA GLY A 159 -36.11 -2.27 -8.82
C GLY A 159 -36.94 -1.02 -8.47
N GLU A 160 -37.11 -0.72 -7.19
CA GLU A 160 -37.82 0.47 -6.72
C GLU A 160 -36.83 1.61 -6.48
N SER A 161 -37.21 2.82 -6.89
CA SER A 161 -36.38 4.00 -6.71
C SER A 161 -36.89 4.86 -5.56
N SER A 162 -35.98 5.36 -4.73
CA SER A 162 -36.29 6.25 -3.61
C SER A 162 -35.26 7.37 -3.53
N LEU A 163 -35.70 8.58 -3.16
CA LEU A 163 -34.82 9.70 -2.92
C LEU A 163 -33.94 9.38 -1.71
N ARG A 164 -32.61 9.40 -1.90
CA ARG A 164 -31.62 9.11 -0.87
C ARG A 164 -31.03 10.38 -0.29
N THR A 165 -30.52 11.26 -1.17
CA THR A 165 -29.89 12.52 -0.79
C THR A 165 -30.56 13.64 -1.57
N PRO A 166 -31.39 14.47 -0.92
CA PRO A 166 -31.91 15.67 -1.54
C PRO A 166 -30.78 16.62 -1.92
N ALA A 167 -30.90 17.33 -3.04
CA ALA A 167 -29.96 18.34 -3.50
C ALA A 167 -29.69 19.41 -2.43
N ALA A 168 -30.74 19.78 -1.66
CA ALA A 168 -30.65 20.73 -0.54
C ALA A 168 -29.74 20.25 0.61
N ASN A 169 -29.49 18.95 0.72
CA ASN A 169 -28.59 18.35 1.71
C ASN A 169 -27.19 18.07 1.14
N THR A 170 -26.89 18.63 -0.04
CA THR A 170 -25.56 18.54 -0.65
C THR A 170 -24.87 19.90 -0.56
N GLN A 171 -23.61 19.88 -0.14
CA GLN A 171 -22.68 20.98 -0.27
C GLN A 171 -21.90 20.81 -1.59
N ASP A 172 -21.73 21.92 -2.31
CA ASP A 172 -21.04 22.00 -3.61
C ASP A 172 -21.62 21.05 -4.69
N GLY A 173 -22.81 20.49 -4.47
CA GLY A 173 -23.50 19.56 -5.38
C GLY A 173 -23.00 18.11 -5.36
N TRP A 174 -21.97 17.79 -4.57
CA TRP A 174 -21.35 16.46 -4.56
C TRP A 174 -21.01 15.93 -3.17
N LEU A 175 -21.22 16.70 -2.11
CA LEU A 175 -20.89 16.29 -0.74
C LEU A 175 -22.17 16.30 0.12
N ALA A 176 -22.66 15.13 0.49
CA ALA A 176 -23.82 15.01 1.36
C ALA A 176 -23.43 15.39 2.81
N THR A 177 -24.20 16.30 3.41
CA THR A 177 -23.95 16.84 4.75
C THR A 177 -24.82 16.18 5.83
N ASP A 178 -25.78 15.35 5.43
CA ASP A 178 -26.72 14.64 6.30
C ASP A 178 -26.35 13.16 6.54
N GLY A 179 -25.19 12.73 6.02
CA GLY A 179 -24.72 11.34 6.13
C GLY A 179 -25.46 10.34 5.23
N SER A 180 -26.35 10.77 4.34
CA SER A 180 -27.11 9.89 3.44
C SER A 180 -26.27 9.26 2.31
N GLY A 181 -25.08 9.81 2.05
CA GLY A 181 -24.09 9.35 1.08
C GLY A 181 -23.31 8.11 1.53
N PHE A 182 -22.28 7.73 0.76
CA PHE A 182 -21.29 6.72 1.19
C PHE A 182 -19.94 7.35 1.53
N ASP A 183 -19.25 6.87 2.56
CA ASP A 183 -17.88 7.28 2.88
C ASP A 183 -16.84 6.31 2.28
N PRO A 184 -16.08 6.69 1.23
CA PRO A 184 -15.04 5.83 0.66
C PRO A 184 -13.91 5.52 1.64
N LEU A 185 -13.69 6.33 2.69
CA LEU A 185 -12.72 6.04 3.75
C LEU A 185 -13.06 4.77 4.54
N ALA A 186 -14.29 4.27 4.45
CA ALA A 186 -14.64 2.96 5.02
C ALA A 186 -13.77 1.81 4.47
N TRP A 187 -13.28 1.94 3.24
CA TRP A 187 -12.34 1.00 2.61
C TRP A 187 -10.87 1.29 2.94
N GLY A 188 -10.59 2.51 3.40
CA GLY A 188 -9.24 2.96 3.69
C GLY A 188 -8.63 2.27 4.91
N MET A 189 -7.32 2.01 4.81
CA MET A 189 -6.53 1.48 5.91
C MET A 189 -5.76 2.61 6.60
N ALA A 190 -5.88 2.68 7.93
CA ALA A 190 -4.99 3.49 8.78
C ALA A 190 -3.61 2.84 8.93
N ARG A 191 -3.56 1.50 8.81
CA ARG A 191 -2.32 0.73 8.78
C ARG A 191 -2.46 -0.41 7.80
N ASN A 192 -1.53 -0.49 6.86
CA ASN A 192 -1.50 -1.56 5.86
C ASN A 192 -1.03 -2.88 6.49
N PRO A 193 -1.58 -4.03 6.05
CA PRO A 193 -1.03 -5.32 6.39
C PRO A 193 0.39 -5.44 5.80
N TYR A 194 1.26 -6.07 6.56
CA TYR A 194 2.66 -6.24 6.19
C TYR A 194 3.22 -7.48 6.86
N ASP A 195 3.92 -8.30 6.08
CA ASP A 195 4.70 -9.39 6.61
C ASP A 195 6.13 -9.35 6.09
N ARG A 196 7.04 -9.79 6.95
CA ARG A 196 8.46 -9.86 6.65
C ARG A 196 9.03 -11.16 7.15
N THR A 197 9.84 -11.79 6.31
CA THR A 197 10.76 -12.86 6.71
C THR A 197 12.18 -12.39 6.44
N ASN A 198 13.01 -12.38 7.48
CA ASN A 198 14.45 -12.17 7.33
C ASN A 198 15.20 -13.44 7.74
N ALA A 199 16.29 -13.72 7.04
CA ALA A 199 17.26 -14.71 7.44
C ALA A 199 18.66 -14.11 7.35
N TYR A 200 19.45 -14.37 8.37
CA TYR A 200 20.84 -13.96 8.46
C TYR A 200 21.67 -15.17 8.87
N ALA A 201 22.82 -15.36 8.24
CA ALA A 201 23.80 -16.33 8.68
C ALA A 201 25.20 -15.73 8.57
N ARG A 202 26.04 -16.04 9.55
CA ARG A 202 27.45 -15.67 9.59
C ARG A 202 28.28 -16.89 9.91
N PHE A 203 29.34 -17.07 9.15
CA PHE A 203 30.43 -17.98 9.46
C PHE A 203 31.69 -17.15 9.68
N GLY A 204 32.41 -17.39 10.76
CA GLY A 204 33.69 -16.78 11.06
C GLY A 204 34.70 -17.84 11.44
N TYR A 205 35.95 -17.69 10.99
CA TYR A 205 37.04 -18.57 11.42
C TYR A 205 38.37 -17.81 11.49
N ALA A 206 39.09 -17.98 12.59
CA ALA A 206 40.41 -17.40 12.84
C ALA A 206 41.51 -18.44 12.58
N PHE A 207 42.28 -18.22 11.53
CA PHE A 207 43.57 -18.87 11.29
C PHE A 207 44.67 -18.15 12.10
N ASP A 208 45.90 -18.65 12.05
CA ASP A 208 46.99 -18.12 12.87
C ASP A 208 47.39 -16.69 12.47
N GLU A 209 47.31 -16.35 11.17
CA GLU A 209 47.73 -15.05 10.62
C GLU A 209 46.58 -14.28 9.95
N MET A 210 45.41 -14.90 9.80
CA MET A 210 44.27 -14.31 9.12
C MET A 210 42.95 -14.78 9.71
N SER A 211 41.89 -14.02 9.51
CA SER A 211 40.52 -14.42 9.79
C SER A 211 39.66 -14.29 8.53
N VAL A 212 38.64 -15.13 8.47
CA VAL A 212 37.68 -15.16 7.37
C VAL A 212 36.29 -15.04 7.95
N ALA A 213 35.46 -14.18 7.36
CA ALA A 213 34.05 -14.08 7.66
C ALA A 213 33.22 -14.15 6.38
N VAL A 214 32.13 -14.92 6.42
CA VAL A 214 31.13 -14.96 5.36
C VAL A 214 29.79 -14.59 5.98
N ASP A 215 29.13 -13.58 5.42
CA ASP A 215 27.78 -13.19 5.78
C ASP A 215 26.82 -13.52 4.63
N VAL A 216 25.62 -13.97 4.98
CA VAL A 216 24.51 -14.19 4.07
C VAL A 216 23.27 -13.55 4.66
N MET A 217 22.62 -12.71 3.87
CA MET A 217 21.42 -11.96 4.22
C MET A 217 20.32 -12.27 3.21
N TYR A 218 19.13 -12.55 3.70
CA TYR A 218 17.92 -12.67 2.91
C TYR A 218 16.78 -11.94 3.58
N SER A 219 15.95 -11.26 2.80
CA SER A 219 14.74 -10.61 3.27
C SER A 219 13.66 -10.68 2.22
N LYS A 220 12.46 -11.06 2.64
CA LYS A 220 11.26 -10.98 1.84
C LYS A 220 10.21 -10.20 2.61
N THR A 221 9.74 -9.11 2.02
CA THR A 221 8.67 -8.28 2.56
C THR A 221 7.50 -8.28 1.61
N ARG A 222 6.29 -8.42 2.15
CA ARG A 222 5.04 -8.26 1.41
C ARG A 222 4.18 -7.23 2.13
N SER A 223 3.56 -6.37 1.35
CA SER A 223 2.59 -5.38 1.83
C SER A 223 1.47 -5.23 0.83
N GLU A 224 0.31 -4.86 1.32
CA GLU A 224 -0.88 -4.61 0.50
C GLU A 224 -1.47 -3.27 0.91
N ASP A 225 -1.89 -2.47 -0.07
CA ASP A 225 -2.78 -1.34 0.13
C ASP A 225 -4.10 -1.63 -0.57
N GLU A 226 -5.19 -1.20 0.04
CA GLU A 226 -6.52 -1.26 -0.54
C GLU A 226 -7.21 0.07 -0.28
N ILE A 227 -7.94 0.53 -1.29
CA ILE A 227 -8.86 1.67 -1.22
C ILE A 227 -10.21 1.24 -1.78
N ASP A 228 -11.11 2.20 -1.93
CA ASP A 228 -12.44 2.02 -2.51
C ASP A 228 -12.47 1.14 -3.78
N PRO A 229 -13.54 0.38 -4.02
CA PRO A 229 -13.71 -0.37 -5.26
C PRO A 229 -13.65 0.55 -6.48
N PRO A 230 -13.33 0.00 -7.67
CA PRO A 230 -13.39 0.77 -8.91
C PRO A 230 -14.74 1.42 -9.10
N PHE A 231 -14.74 2.58 -9.73
CA PHE A 231 -15.97 3.29 -9.95
C PHE A 231 -15.90 4.20 -11.17
N VAL A 232 -17.08 4.50 -11.69
CA VAL A 232 -17.36 5.52 -12.68
C VAL A 232 -17.91 6.70 -11.92
N TRP A 233 -17.26 7.85 -12.09
CA TRP A 233 -17.77 9.11 -11.60
C TRP A 233 -19.04 9.52 -12.35
N ASP A 234 -19.76 10.44 -11.73
CA ASP A 234 -20.92 11.16 -12.25
C ASP A 234 -20.88 11.43 -13.75
N THR A 235 -21.48 10.52 -14.51
CA THR A 235 -21.50 10.57 -15.96
C THR A 235 -22.90 10.96 -16.41
N TRP A 236 -23.01 12.14 -17.03
CA TRP A 236 -24.25 12.61 -17.64
C TRP A 236 -24.64 11.73 -18.82
N GLN A 237 -25.85 11.19 -18.80
CA GLN A 237 -26.39 10.35 -19.86
C GLN A 237 -27.81 10.79 -20.22
N HIS A 238 -28.08 10.91 -21.52
CA HIS A 238 -29.44 11.09 -22.02
C HIS A 238 -30.12 9.73 -22.16
N VAL A 239 -31.42 9.66 -21.87
CA VAL A 239 -32.22 8.42 -21.98
C VAL A 239 -32.09 7.75 -23.37
N ASP A 240 -32.06 8.54 -24.44
CA ASP A 240 -31.89 8.01 -25.80
C ASP A 240 -30.52 7.38 -26.04
N THR A 241 -29.47 7.90 -25.39
CA THR A 241 -28.12 7.34 -25.52
C THR A 241 -28.03 5.99 -24.82
N LEU A 242 -28.64 5.87 -23.64
CA LEU A 242 -28.74 4.59 -22.93
C LEU A 242 -29.53 3.57 -23.75
N ALA A 243 -30.69 3.97 -24.29
CA ALA A 243 -31.51 3.11 -25.14
C ALA A 243 -30.77 2.65 -26.41
N ALA A 244 -30.05 3.56 -27.08
CA ALA A 244 -29.23 3.24 -28.25
C ALA A 244 -28.10 2.24 -27.94
N ASN A 245 -27.62 2.22 -26.68
CA ASN A 245 -26.63 1.29 -26.18
C ASN A 245 -27.23 0.00 -25.61
N GLY A 246 -28.55 -0.20 -25.71
CA GLY A 246 -29.24 -1.40 -25.21
C GLY A 246 -29.40 -1.44 -23.68
N ILE A 247 -29.27 -0.30 -23.01
CA ILE A 247 -29.46 -0.17 -21.56
C ILE A 247 -30.92 0.22 -21.30
N ALA A 248 -31.68 -0.70 -20.71
CA ALA A 248 -33.07 -0.44 -20.34
C ALA A 248 -33.14 0.43 -19.07
N ILE A 249 -33.99 1.46 -19.13
CA ILE A 249 -34.27 2.34 -17.99
C ILE A 249 -35.42 1.73 -17.18
N PRO A 250 -35.25 1.48 -15.87
CA PRO A 250 -36.33 0.97 -15.02
C PRO A 250 -37.51 1.94 -14.96
N SER A 251 -38.74 1.43 -14.82
CA SER A 251 -39.95 2.27 -14.72
C SER A 251 -39.87 3.26 -13.56
N SER A 252 -39.35 2.84 -12.40
CA SER A 252 -39.18 3.70 -11.23
C SER A 252 -38.20 4.86 -11.46
N VAL A 253 -37.24 4.72 -12.38
CA VAL A 253 -36.34 5.81 -12.81
C VAL A 253 -37.06 6.72 -13.81
N GLN A 254 -37.82 6.15 -14.74
CA GLN A 254 -38.62 6.92 -15.69
C GLN A 254 -39.69 7.77 -14.98
N ASP A 255 -40.37 7.21 -13.98
CA ASP A 255 -41.38 7.93 -13.18
C ASP A 255 -40.77 9.16 -12.49
N ASN A 256 -39.53 9.05 -12.00
CA ASN A 256 -38.81 10.18 -11.42
C ASN A 256 -38.38 11.20 -12.49
N LEU A 257 -37.87 10.76 -13.64
CA LEU A 257 -37.54 11.67 -14.75
C LEU A 257 -38.77 12.48 -15.21
N ASP A 258 -39.91 11.81 -15.35
CA ASP A 258 -41.18 12.43 -15.73
C ASP A 258 -41.66 13.45 -14.68
N ALA A 259 -41.48 13.14 -13.39
CA ALA A 259 -41.80 14.05 -12.29
C ALA A 259 -40.95 15.33 -12.30
N TYR A 260 -39.69 15.25 -12.75
CA TYR A 260 -38.78 16.40 -12.89
C TYR A 260 -38.89 17.07 -14.26
N GLY A 261 -39.54 16.42 -15.24
CA GLY A 261 -39.61 16.89 -16.62
C GLY A 261 -38.24 16.88 -17.33
N ASP A 262 -37.36 15.95 -16.96
CA ASP A 262 -36.01 15.84 -17.49
C ASP A 262 -35.81 14.52 -18.27
N SER A 263 -34.75 14.44 -19.06
CA SER A 263 -34.31 13.25 -19.80
C SER A 263 -32.80 13.01 -19.64
N TRP A 264 -32.17 13.75 -18.74
CA TRP A 264 -30.77 13.58 -18.34
C TRP A 264 -30.67 12.93 -16.96
N LEU A 265 -29.79 11.93 -16.88
CA LEU A 265 -29.42 11.26 -15.65
C LEU A 265 -27.94 11.51 -15.38
N LEU A 266 -27.61 11.69 -14.11
CA LEU A 266 -26.23 11.62 -13.62
C LEU A 266 -25.99 10.22 -13.07
N ILE A 267 -25.20 9.41 -13.77
CA ILE A 267 -25.03 8.00 -13.41
C ILE A 267 -23.61 7.78 -12.92
N PRO A 268 -23.43 7.51 -11.61
CA PRO A 268 -22.24 6.85 -11.11
C PRO A 268 -22.41 5.33 -11.15
N TYR A 269 -21.29 4.62 -11.04
CA TYR A 269 -21.34 3.17 -10.83
C TYR A 269 -20.13 2.71 -10.03
N THR A 270 -20.34 1.97 -8.94
CA THR A 270 -19.27 1.37 -8.14
C THR A 270 -19.26 -0.14 -8.38
N PHE A 271 -18.10 -0.70 -8.74
CA PHE A 271 -17.88 -2.13 -8.94
C PHE A 271 -17.46 -2.80 -7.62
N ASP A 272 -18.30 -2.74 -6.59
CA ASP A 272 -18.00 -3.31 -5.27
C ASP A 272 -17.80 -4.83 -5.30
N GLU A 273 -18.40 -5.51 -6.28
CA GLU A 273 -18.20 -6.94 -6.49
C GLU A 273 -16.75 -7.30 -6.85
N ALA A 274 -15.96 -6.34 -7.34
CA ALA A 274 -14.53 -6.52 -7.60
C ALA A 274 -13.69 -6.45 -6.31
N GLY A 275 -14.27 -5.97 -5.21
CA GLY A 275 -13.54 -5.60 -4.00
C GLY A 275 -12.77 -4.28 -4.16
N GLY A 276 -12.06 -3.87 -3.10
CA GLY A 276 -11.24 -2.66 -3.13
C GLY A 276 -10.13 -2.75 -4.18
N ARG A 277 -9.80 -1.61 -4.79
CA ARG A 277 -8.65 -1.51 -5.70
C ARG A 277 -7.39 -1.19 -4.90
N GLY A 278 -6.24 -1.62 -5.39
CA GLY A 278 -5.01 -1.45 -4.63
C GLY A 278 -3.80 -2.09 -5.26
N HIS A 279 -2.76 -2.28 -4.46
CA HIS A 279 -1.51 -2.86 -4.89
C HIS A 279 -0.99 -3.89 -3.87
N LYS A 280 -0.35 -4.92 -4.42
CA LYS A 280 0.51 -5.83 -3.67
C LYS A 280 1.94 -5.49 -4.03
N ASN A 281 2.72 -5.15 -3.03
CA ASN A 281 4.14 -4.87 -3.16
C ASN A 281 4.92 -5.98 -2.47
N GLU A 282 5.67 -6.74 -3.28
CA GLU A 282 6.59 -7.76 -2.81
C GLU A 282 8.02 -7.32 -3.12
N ARG A 283 8.89 -7.38 -2.11
CA ARG A 283 10.31 -7.09 -2.27
C ARG A 283 11.12 -8.22 -1.69
N GLU A 284 12.06 -8.71 -2.49
CA GLU A 284 13.06 -9.69 -2.11
C GLU A 284 14.44 -9.06 -2.17
N TYR A 285 15.23 -9.29 -1.14
CA TYR A 285 16.62 -8.87 -1.04
C TYR A 285 17.46 -10.09 -0.67
N PHE A 286 18.59 -10.22 -1.34
CA PHE A 286 19.62 -11.19 -1.01
C PHE A 286 20.97 -10.50 -1.11
N SER A 287 21.84 -10.76 -0.16
CA SER A 287 23.23 -10.36 -0.24
C SER A 287 24.11 -11.38 0.45
N THR A 288 25.34 -11.50 -0.03
CA THR A 288 26.40 -12.21 0.65
C THR A 288 27.67 -11.41 0.59
N SER A 289 28.46 -11.48 1.65
CA SER A 289 29.80 -10.92 1.69
C SER A 289 30.82 -11.92 2.20
N LEU A 290 32.03 -11.84 1.64
CA LEU A 290 33.23 -12.50 2.13
C LEU A 290 34.18 -11.40 2.61
N THR A 291 34.69 -11.54 3.82
CA THR A 291 35.70 -10.66 4.41
C THR A 291 36.90 -11.51 4.81
N LEU A 292 38.09 -11.05 4.44
CA LEU A 292 39.37 -11.62 4.82
C LEU A 292 40.15 -10.51 5.53
N GLU A 293 40.68 -10.78 6.71
CA GLU A 293 41.46 -9.81 7.50
C GLU A 293 42.70 -10.49 8.04
N GLY A 294 43.83 -9.79 8.15
CA GLY A 294 45.03 -10.36 8.75
C GLY A 294 46.12 -9.35 9.01
N ASP A 295 47.20 -9.81 9.62
CA ASP A 295 48.38 -9.02 9.91
C ASP A 295 49.51 -9.40 8.96
N LEU A 296 50.11 -8.40 8.29
CA LEU A 296 51.33 -8.59 7.50
C LEU A 296 52.57 -8.59 8.40
N ASN A 297 52.54 -7.80 9.48
CA ASN A 297 53.53 -7.71 10.55
C ASN A 297 52.98 -6.82 11.68
N ASP A 298 53.76 -6.63 12.75
CA ASP A 298 53.40 -5.82 13.93
C ASP A 298 52.89 -4.40 13.65
N ASN A 299 53.16 -3.84 12.45
CA ASN A 299 52.79 -2.47 12.09
C ASN A 299 51.73 -2.38 10.98
N TRP A 300 51.42 -3.49 10.31
CA TRP A 300 50.60 -3.50 9.10
C TRP A 300 49.52 -4.57 9.17
N MET A 301 48.26 -4.12 9.12
CA MET A 301 47.09 -4.98 8.93
C MET A 301 46.51 -4.79 7.53
N TRP A 302 45.80 -5.80 7.05
CA TRP A 302 45.09 -5.78 5.79
C TRP A 302 43.68 -6.34 5.96
N ASP A 303 42.75 -5.78 5.20
CA ASP A 303 41.41 -6.32 5.01
C ASP A 303 41.02 -6.30 3.53
N VAL A 304 40.27 -7.33 3.13
CA VAL A 304 39.68 -7.47 1.80
C VAL A 304 38.25 -7.93 1.98
N TYR A 305 37.30 -7.17 1.44
CA TYR A 305 35.90 -7.58 1.41
C TYR A 305 35.35 -7.63 -0.01
N LEU A 306 34.46 -8.59 -0.23
CA LEU A 306 33.71 -8.79 -1.47
C LEU A 306 32.25 -8.94 -1.10
N THR A 307 31.39 -8.12 -1.69
CA THR A 307 29.94 -8.21 -1.50
C THR A 307 29.22 -8.34 -2.84
N THR A 308 28.19 -9.18 -2.88
CA THR A 308 27.30 -9.33 -4.02
C THR A 308 25.87 -9.56 -3.53
N GLY A 309 24.89 -9.28 -4.37
CA GLY A 309 23.49 -9.40 -3.99
C GLY A 309 22.55 -8.93 -5.09
N PHE A 310 21.26 -9.09 -4.81
CA PHE A 310 20.19 -8.58 -5.67
C PHE A 310 19.06 -8.01 -4.82
N THR A 311 18.28 -7.14 -5.45
CA THR A 311 16.96 -6.75 -4.98
C THR A 311 15.97 -6.96 -6.12
N LYS A 312 14.90 -7.71 -5.87
CA LYS A 312 13.75 -7.82 -6.76
C LYS A 312 12.57 -7.10 -6.10
N ALA A 313 11.86 -6.27 -6.85
CA ALA A 313 10.63 -5.64 -6.41
C ALA A 313 9.54 -5.91 -7.45
N GLU A 314 8.39 -6.36 -6.99
CA GLU A 314 7.22 -6.65 -7.80
C GLU A 314 6.03 -5.89 -7.23
N LEU A 315 5.45 -5.02 -8.06
CA LEU A 315 4.24 -4.28 -7.73
C LEU A 315 3.11 -4.80 -8.63
N LYS A 316 2.11 -5.42 -8.01
CA LYS A 316 0.92 -5.92 -8.70
C LYS A 316 -0.27 -5.04 -8.35
N ARG A 317 -0.83 -4.35 -9.34
CA ARG A 317 -2.10 -3.62 -9.17
C ARG A 317 -3.28 -4.58 -9.27
N GLU A 318 -4.16 -4.55 -8.30
CA GLU A 318 -5.35 -5.39 -8.23
C GLU A 318 -6.62 -4.55 -8.42
N ASN A 319 -7.63 -5.19 -8.99
CA ASN A 319 -8.98 -4.64 -9.16
C ASN A 319 -9.00 -3.21 -9.72
N GLY A 320 -8.14 -2.82 -10.68
CA GLY A 320 -8.28 -1.55 -11.43
C GLY A 320 -9.03 -1.65 -12.77
N LEU A 321 -10.06 -0.79 -12.98
CA LEU A 321 -10.95 -0.84 -14.16
C LEU A 321 -10.18 -0.84 -15.48
N ARG A 322 -10.58 -1.73 -16.40
CA ARG A 322 -9.99 -1.84 -17.74
C ARG A 322 -10.71 -0.97 -18.75
N ASN A 323 -10.20 0.25 -18.95
CA ASN A 323 -10.74 1.20 -19.92
C ASN A 323 -10.61 0.74 -21.39
N ASP A 324 -9.85 -0.33 -21.67
CA ASP A 324 -9.79 -0.97 -22.99
C ASP A 324 -10.91 -2.02 -23.21
N ARG A 325 -11.72 -2.28 -22.17
CA ARG A 325 -12.84 -3.25 -22.20
C ARG A 325 -14.18 -2.64 -21.81
N PHE A 326 -14.17 -1.45 -21.23
CA PHE A 326 -15.35 -0.75 -20.78
C PHE A 326 -15.20 0.75 -21.01
N ASN A 327 -16.19 1.35 -21.65
CA ASN A 327 -16.29 2.78 -21.84
C ASN A 327 -17.17 3.37 -20.74
N SER A 328 -16.54 4.02 -19.77
CA SER A 328 -17.23 4.67 -18.65
C SER A 328 -18.09 5.87 -19.05
N GLY A 329 -17.84 6.47 -20.22
CA GLY A 329 -18.59 7.64 -20.69
C GLY A 329 -19.96 7.32 -21.27
N ASN A 330 -20.28 6.05 -21.52
CA ASN A 330 -21.58 5.63 -22.05
C ASN A 330 -22.01 4.23 -21.57
N PHE A 331 -21.32 3.67 -20.58
CA PHE A 331 -21.62 2.38 -19.96
C PHE A 331 -21.61 1.18 -20.95
N THR A 332 -20.82 1.24 -22.02
CA THR A 332 -20.73 0.15 -23.01
C THR A 332 -19.49 -0.72 -22.83
N LEU A 333 -19.63 -2.03 -23.11
CA LEU A 333 -18.49 -2.95 -23.18
C LEU A 333 -17.85 -2.86 -24.57
N ILE A 334 -16.51 -2.82 -24.60
CA ILE A 334 -15.72 -2.63 -25.81
C ILE A 334 -14.60 -3.68 -25.91
N GLY A 335 -13.92 -3.72 -27.05
CA GLY A 335 -12.78 -4.62 -27.28
C GLY A 335 -13.19 -6.05 -27.65
N PRO A 336 -12.38 -7.07 -27.31
CA PRO A 336 -12.51 -8.41 -27.90
C PRO A 336 -13.86 -9.10 -27.72
N CYS A 337 -14.58 -8.85 -26.62
CA CYS A 337 -15.92 -9.45 -26.46
C CYS A 337 -16.95 -8.83 -27.40
N ALA A 338 -16.80 -7.53 -27.68
CA ALA A 338 -17.72 -6.78 -28.55
C ALA A 338 -17.48 -7.19 -30.00
N GLU A 339 -16.22 -7.34 -30.39
CA GLU A 339 -15.80 -7.86 -31.70
C GLU A 339 -16.32 -9.30 -31.95
N GLN A 340 -16.40 -10.11 -30.90
CA GLN A 340 -16.89 -11.50 -30.96
C GLN A 340 -18.40 -11.62 -30.76
N GLY A 341 -19.12 -10.52 -30.50
CA GLY A 341 -20.55 -10.53 -30.24
C GLY A 341 -20.96 -11.35 -29.01
N ASN A 342 -20.08 -11.47 -28.01
CA ASN A 342 -20.29 -12.33 -26.83
C ASN A 342 -20.11 -11.59 -25.49
N CYS A 343 -20.14 -10.25 -25.49
CA CYS A 343 -20.12 -9.49 -24.24
C CYS A 343 -21.33 -9.85 -23.36
N PRO A 344 -21.15 -9.92 -22.03
CA PRO A 344 -22.27 -10.01 -21.11
C PRO A 344 -23.15 -8.75 -21.21
N SER A 345 -24.42 -8.86 -20.82
CA SER A 345 -25.24 -7.67 -20.58
C SER A 345 -24.66 -6.89 -19.39
N PHE A 346 -24.71 -5.57 -19.49
CA PHE A 346 -24.35 -4.66 -18.41
C PHE A 346 -25.36 -3.52 -18.38
N SER A 347 -25.84 -3.19 -17.19
CA SER A 347 -26.69 -2.03 -16.95
C SER A 347 -26.30 -1.41 -15.61
N PRO A 348 -26.14 -0.08 -15.53
CA PRO A 348 -25.86 0.60 -14.27
C PRO A 348 -27.06 0.56 -13.30
N PHE A 349 -28.24 0.11 -13.75
CA PHE A 349 -29.46 0.02 -12.94
C PHE A 349 -29.77 -1.40 -12.45
N GLU A 350 -29.12 -2.42 -13.00
CA GLU A 350 -29.38 -3.81 -12.61
C GLU A 350 -28.72 -4.14 -11.26
N PRO A 351 -29.37 -4.96 -10.42
CA PRO A 351 -28.77 -5.43 -9.17
C PRO A 351 -27.40 -6.04 -9.45
N ARG A 352 -26.43 -5.75 -8.58
CA ARG A 352 -25.04 -6.15 -8.77
C ARG A 352 -24.92 -7.67 -8.82
N LEU A 353 -24.84 -8.21 -10.04
CA LEU A 353 -24.81 -9.64 -10.30
C LEU A 353 -23.52 -10.23 -9.74
N HIS A 354 -23.66 -11.02 -8.67
CA HIS A 354 -22.59 -11.88 -8.18
C HIS A 354 -22.02 -12.73 -9.35
N LYS A 355 -20.74 -12.49 -9.67
CA LYS A 355 -19.78 -13.33 -10.43
C LYS A 355 -19.68 -13.28 -11.96
N LYS A 356 -20.65 -12.81 -12.76
CA LYS A 356 -20.55 -12.93 -14.24
C LYS A 356 -19.85 -11.79 -14.98
N LEU A 357 -20.00 -10.53 -14.53
CA LEU A 357 -19.30 -9.37 -15.11
C LEU A 357 -17.79 -9.41 -14.84
N LEU A 358 -17.42 -10.03 -13.72
CA LEU A 358 -16.04 -10.10 -13.25
C LEU A 358 -15.11 -10.76 -14.27
N THR A 359 -15.50 -11.89 -14.87
CA THR A 359 -14.63 -12.62 -15.82
C THR A 359 -14.33 -11.89 -17.14
N THR A 360 -15.19 -10.95 -17.57
CA THR A 360 -15.02 -10.25 -18.86
C THR A 360 -14.25 -8.94 -18.70
N LEU A 361 -14.56 -8.17 -17.65
CA LEU A 361 -13.81 -6.97 -17.27
C LEU A 361 -12.44 -7.31 -16.68
N TRP A 362 -12.35 -8.45 -15.98
CA TRP A 362 -11.19 -8.87 -15.20
C TRP A 362 -10.72 -10.27 -15.63
N ARG A 363 -9.85 -10.31 -16.65
CA ARG A 363 -8.99 -11.48 -16.83
C ARG A 363 -7.82 -11.35 -15.86
N THR A 364 -7.66 -12.31 -14.96
CA THR A 364 -6.46 -12.50 -14.14
C THR A 364 -5.23 -12.49 -15.06
N THR A 365 -4.26 -11.65 -14.74
CA THR A 365 -2.94 -11.44 -15.39
C THR A 365 -2.90 -10.53 -16.64
N PRO A 366 -2.49 -9.26 -16.48
CA PRO A 366 -1.48 -8.70 -17.36
C PRO A 366 -0.12 -9.37 -17.10
N PRO A 367 0.83 -9.39 -18.05
CA PRO A 367 2.18 -9.85 -17.74
C PRO A 367 2.73 -9.01 -16.58
N PRO A 368 3.54 -9.59 -15.68
CA PRO A 368 4.24 -8.78 -14.69
C PRO A 368 4.98 -7.68 -15.46
N LEU A 369 4.72 -6.43 -15.10
CA LEU A 369 5.58 -5.34 -15.51
C LEU A 369 6.91 -5.62 -14.78
N MET A 370 7.80 -6.38 -15.42
CA MET A 370 9.12 -6.66 -14.90
C MET A 370 9.89 -5.34 -14.87
N LEU A 371 9.85 -4.67 -13.72
CA LEU A 371 10.73 -3.56 -13.45
C LEU A 371 12.15 -4.13 -13.36
N ARG A 372 12.93 -3.80 -14.38
CA ARG A 372 14.39 -3.94 -14.55
C ARG A 372 15.12 -4.63 -13.39
N VAL A 373 15.41 -5.93 -13.56
CA VAL A 373 16.48 -6.60 -12.82
C VAL A 373 17.77 -5.84 -13.09
N THR A 374 18.33 -5.19 -12.07
CA THR A 374 19.69 -4.68 -12.14
C THR A 374 20.60 -5.84 -11.76
N ALA A 375 21.06 -6.61 -12.75
CA ALA A 375 22.12 -7.59 -12.54
C ALA A 375 23.46 -6.85 -12.46
N LEU A 376 24.00 -6.83 -11.25
CA LEU A 376 25.39 -6.68 -10.80
C LEU A 376 26.40 -5.91 -11.69
N PRO A 377 26.86 -4.74 -11.25
CA PRO A 377 28.29 -4.49 -11.18
C PRO A 377 28.88 -5.27 -9.99
N LEU A 378 29.93 -6.06 -10.22
CA LEU A 378 30.85 -6.44 -9.12
C LEU A 378 31.40 -5.13 -8.57
N THR A 379 31.08 -4.79 -7.34
CA THR A 379 31.67 -3.62 -6.68
C THR A 379 32.88 -4.11 -5.91
N PHE A 380 34.07 -4.01 -6.53
CA PHE A 380 35.33 -4.05 -5.82
C PHE A 380 35.55 -2.69 -5.19
N LEU A 381 35.58 -2.60 -3.87
CA LEU A 381 35.94 -1.37 -3.18
C LEU A 381 36.93 -1.69 -2.05
N VAL A 382 38.11 -1.07 -2.16
CA VAL A 382 39.12 -0.81 -1.12
C VAL A 382 39.78 -2.02 -0.45
N THR A 383 41.05 -2.27 -0.81
CA THR A 383 42.07 -2.78 0.10
C THR A 383 42.43 -1.65 1.05
N SER A 384 42.22 -1.81 2.36
CA SER A 384 42.75 -0.86 3.34
C SER A 384 44.06 -1.44 3.90
N MET A 385 45.14 -0.64 3.82
CA MET A 385 46.43 -0.94 4.41
C MET A 385 46.69 0.17 5.42
N ASN A 386 46.42 -0.11 6.69
CA ASN A 386 46.54 0.87 7.76
C ASN A 386 47.82 0.61 8.56
N TYR A 387 48.62 1.66 8.73
CA TYR A 387 49.82 1.65 9.56
C TYR A 387 49.42 1.96 11.01
N LEU A 388 49.73 1.07 11.95
CA LEU A 388 49.60 1.35 13.37
C LEU A 388 50.76 2.27 13.80
N PRO A 389 50.52 3.53 14.20
CA PRO A 389 51.60 4.32 14.78
C PRO A 389 51.91 3.72 16.16
N VAL A 390 53.13 3.22 16.30
CA VAL A 390 53.72 2.83 17.58
C VAL A 390 53.49 3.98 18.56
N ALA A 391 52.69 3.72 19.60
CA ALA A 391 52.58 4.63 20.73
C ALA A 391 54.00 4.85 21.29
N CYS A 392 54.52 6.07 21.11
CA CYS A 392 55.74 6.48 21.80
C CYS A 392 55.49 6.33 23.31
N LYS A 393 56.40 5.61 23.96
CA LYS A 393 56.47 5.43 25.42
C LYS A 393 56.50 6.73 26.18
#